data_AF-A0A0N1EF78-F1
#
_entry.id   AF-A0A0N1EF78-F1
#
_cell.length_a   1.000
_cell.length_b   1.000
_cell.length_c   1.000
_cell.angle_alpha   90.00
_cell.angle_beta   90.00
_cell.angle_gamma   90.00
#
_symmetry.space_group_name_H-M   'P 1'
#
loop_
_entity.id
_entity.type
_entity.pdbx_description
1 polymer ?
#
loop_
_entity_poly.entity_id
_entity_poly.type
_entity_poly.pdbx_seq_one_letter_code
_entity_poly.pdbx_strand_id
1 'polypeptide(L)'
;MANITLTIGGREFMLACADGEEAHVTKLAAMIDEKLGHAGVVGQTEPRMLLFASLMLADELHELRQRPPLQPPPPPAPAEPAFPPAFVEKLAKIADHVENLAQRLEDGSPNA
;
A
#
# COMPACT_ATOMS: atom_id res chain seq x y z
N MET A 1 27.14 -20.76 10.21
CA MET A 1 26.24 -20.99 11.35
C MET A 1 26.74 -20.12 12.49
N ALA A 2 26.00 -19.07 12.78
CA ALA A 2 26.32 -18.11 13.82
C ALA A 2 25.41 -18.34 15.04
N ASN A 3 25.94 -18.13 16.24
CA ASN A 3 25.15 -18.08 17.46
C ASN A 3 25.05 -16.63 17.90
N ILE A 4 23.84 -16.18 18.18
CA ILE A 4 23.60 -14.83 18.70
C ILE A 4 22.97 -14.92 20.09
N THR A 5 23.35 -13.97 20.95
CA THR A 5 22.74 -13.80 22.27
C THR A 5 21.73 -12.66 22.19
N LEU A 6 20.48 -12.96 22.53
CA LEU A 6 19.34 -12.05 22.53
C LEU A 6 18.96 -11.73 23.97
N THR A 7 18.63 -10.48 24.27
CA THR A 7 18.09 -10.09 25.57
C THR A 7 16.60 -9.81 25.45
N ILE A 8 15.77 -10.54 26.20
CA ILE A 8 14.31 -10.41 26.19
C ILE A 8 13.80 -10.44 27.64
N GLY A 9 13.07 -9.41 28.06
CA GLY A 9 12.51 -9.29 29.41
C GLY A 9 13.58 -9.31 30.51
N GLY A 10 14.78 -8.80 30.22
CA GLY A 10 15.93 -8.81 31.13
C GLY A 10 16.64 -10.17 31.27
N ARG A 11 16.41 -11.11 30.34
CA ARG A 11 17.05 -12.43 30.31
C ARG A 11 17.76 -12.67 28.98
N GLU A 12 18.86 -13.42 29.02
CA GLU A 12 19.65 -13.79 27.84
C GLU A 12 19.21 -15.13 27.25
N PHE A 13 19.07 -15.17 25.93
CA PHE A 13 18.72 -16.35 25.14
C PHE A 13 19.73 -16.52 24.02
N MET A 14 20.29 -17.72 23.89
CA MET A 14 21.21 -18.04 22.79
C MET A 14 20.43 -18.74 21.67
N LEU A 15 20.48 -18.17 20.46
CA LEU A 15 19.84 -18.74 19.28
C LEU A 15 20.87 -18.98 18.18
N ALA A 16 20.82 -20.15 17.58
CA ALA A 16 21.56 -20.45 16.35
C ALA A 16 20.79 -19.88 15.16
N CYS A 17 21.44 -19.03 14.34
CA CYS A 17 20.87 -18.49 13.12
C CYS A 17 21.77 -18.73 11.91
N ALA A 18 21.18 -18.60 10.71
CA ALA A 18 21.94 -18.62 9.48
C ALA A 18 22.79 -17.35 9.36
N ASP A 19 23.90 -17.45 8.61
CA ASP A 19 24.80 -16.32 8.40
C ASP A 19 24.05 -15.23 7.61
N GLY A 20 23.99 -14.01 8.16
CA GLY A 20 23.26 -12.88 7.57
C GLY A 20 21.84 -12.63 8.10
N GLU A 21 21.26 -13.52 8.92
CA GLU A 21 19.94 -13.32 9.54
C GLU A 21 19.99 -12.63 10.91
N GLU A 22 21.18 -12.43 11.47
CA GLU A 22 21.42 -11.92 12.83
C GLU A 22 20.63 -10.64 13.14
N ALA A 23 20.67 -9.67 12.21
CA ALA A 23 19.96 -8.40 12.35
C ALA A 23 18.44 -8.57 12.33
N HIS A 24 17.93 -9.49 11.50
CA HIS A 24 16.50 -9.77 11.44
C HIS A 24 16.01 -10.40 12.74
N VAL A 25 16.72 -11.41 13.24
CA VAL A 25 16.38 -12.09 14.49
C VAL A 25 16.48 -11.13 15.69
N THR A 26 17.50 -10.27 15.72
CA THR A 26 17.63 -9.24 16.77
C THR A 26 16.43 -8.30 16.78
N LYS A 27 15.94 -7.90 15.60
CA LYS A 27 14.73 -7.09 15.49
C LYS A 27 13.47 -7.83 15.99
N LEU A 28 13.34 -9.12 15.68
CA LEU A 28 12.23 -9.94 16.17
C LEU A 28 12.27 -10.07 17.71
N ALA A 29 13.46 -10.25 18.29
CA ALA A 29 13.63 -10.28 19.74
C ALA A 29 13.22 -8.96 20.41
N ALA A 30 13.60 -7.83 19.81
CA ALA A 30 13.18 -6.50 20.29
C ALA A 30 11.66 -6.32 20.25
N MET A 31 10.97 -6.85 19.23
CA MET A 31 9.51 -6.83 19.19
C MET A 31 8.89 -7.63 20.35
N ILE A 32 9.46 -8.80 20.69
CA ILE A 32 9.01 -9.59 21.84
C ILE A 32 9.22 -8.81 23.13
N ASP A 33 10.40 -8.21 23.32
CA ASP A 33 10.75 -7.41 24.50
C ASP A 33 9.78 -6.23 24.71
N GLU A 34 9.45 -5.53 23.61
CA GLU A 34 8.47 -4.45 23.63
C GLU A 34 7.10 -4.92 24.12
N LYS A 35 6.59 -6.07 23.66
CA LYS A 35 5.30 -6.61 24.14
C LYS A 35 5.32 -6.89 25.65
N LEU A 36 6.45 -7.38 26.16
CA LEU A 36 6.63 -7.67 27.58
C LEU A 36 6.66 -6.40 28.44
N GLY A 37 7.29 -5.34 27.94
CA GLY A 37 7.29 -4.02 28.56
C GLY A 37 5.87 -3.45 28.70
N HIS A 38 5.07 -3.53 27.64
CA HIS A 38 3.67 -3.05 27.65
C HIS A 38 2.78 -3.84 28.60
N ALA A 39 2.99 -5.16 28.72
CA ALA A 39 2.16 -6.02 29.56
C ALA A 39 2.51 -5.93 31.07
N GLY A 40 3.61 -5.26 31.45
CA GLY A 40 4.07 -5.22 32.85
C GLY A 40 4.47 -6.60 33.39
N VAL A 41 4.82 -7.53 32.50
CA VAL A 41 5.13 -8.94 32.82
C VAL A 41 6.61 -9.12 33.18
N VAL A 42 7.38 -8.03 33.15
CA VAL A 42 8.80 -7.99 33.54
C VAL A 42 8.95 -8.47 34.99
N GLY A 43 9.65 -9.60 35.18
CA GLY A 43 9.85 -10.24 36.49
C GLY A 43 9.00 -11.48 36.76
N GLN A 44 8.10 -11.87 35.84
CA GLN A 44 7.47 -13.19 35.88
C GLN A 44 8.47 -14.30 35.50
N THR A 45 8.06 -15.56 35.71
CA THR A 45 8.85 -16.70 35.23
C THR A 45 8.95 -16.67 33.71
N GLU A 46 10.10 -17.08 33.19
CA GLU A 46 10.40 -17.06 31.76
C GLU A 46 9.32 -17.75 30.89
N PRO A 47 8.79 -18.95 31.23
CA PRO A 47 7.73 -19.56 30.43
C PRO A 47 6.44 -18.73 30.41
N ARG A 48 6.08 -18.09 31.53
CA ARG A 48 4.88 -17.24 31.61
C ARG A 48 5.07 -15.97 30.80
N MET A 49 6.24 -15.36 30.92
CA MET A 49 6.63 -14.16 30.16
C MET A 49 6.52 -14.43 28.66
N LEU A 50 7.18 -15.47 28.17
CA LEU A 50 7.13 -15.86 26.74
C LEU A 50 5.73 -16.27 26.28
N LEU A 51 4.93 -16.92 27.13
CA LEU A 51 3.53 -17.23 26.82
C LEU A 51 2.71 -15.96 26.60
N PHE A 52 2.86 -14.94 27.45
CA PHE A 52 2.17 -13.66 27.27
C PHE A 52 2.55 -12.98 25.96
N ALA A 53 3.85 -12.86 25.67
CA ALA A 53 4.29 -12.25 24.41
C ALA A 53 3.79 -13.04 23.19
N SER A 54 3.79 -14.38 23.26
CA SER A 54 3.29 -15.25 22.19
C SER A 54 1.80 -15.04 21.92
N LEU A 55 0.98 -14.90 22.96
CA LEU A 55 -0.46 -14.65 22.83
C LEU A 55 -0.73 -13.27 22.23
N MET A 56 0.00 -12.23 22.65
CA MET A 56 -0.14 -10.89 22.07
C MET A 56 0.22 -10.86 20.58
N LEU A 57 1.32 -11.51 20.20
CA LEU A 57 1.73 -11.59 18.79
C LEU A 57 0.76 -12.45 17.96
N ALA A 58 0.19 -13.50 18.55
CA ALA A 58 -0.82 -14.33 17.89
C ALA A 58 -2.12 -13.55 17.65
N ASP A 59 -2.54 -12.70 18.60
CA ASP A 59 -3.70 -11.82 18.47
C ASP A 59 -3.50 -10.80 17.35
N GLU A 60 -2.34 -10.13 17.30
CA GLU A 60 -2.01 -9.20 16.21
C GLU A 60 -2.00 -9.89 14.83
N LEU A 61 -1.44 -11.09 14.75
CA LEU A 61 -1.46 -11.89 13.52
C LEU A 61 -2.88 -12.30 13.14
N HIS A 62 -3.72 -12.60 14.13
CA HIS A 62 -5.12 -12.96 13.93
C HIS A 62 -5.90 -11.79 13.33
N GLU A 63 -5.79 -10.61 13.94
CA GLU A 63 -6.43 -9.38 13.46
C GLU A 63 -5.98 -9.00 12.04
N LEU A 64 -4.67 -9.11 11.75
CA LEU A 64 -4.13 -8.86 10.41
C LEU A 64 -4.67 -9.83 9.36
N ARG A 65 -4.90 -11.10 9.72
CA ARG A 65 -5.48 -12.12 8.84
C ARG A 65 -6.99 -11.98 8.67
N GLN A 66 -7.68 -11.50 9.71
CA GLN A 66 -9.12 -11.25 9.65
C GLN A 66 -9.47 -10.02 8.83
N ARG A 67 -8.55 -9.04 8.74
CA ARG A 67 -8.76 -7.86 7.91
C ARG A 67 -8.98 -8.32 6.46
N PRO A 68 -10.20 -8.16 5.90
CA PRO A 68 -10.45 -8.60 4.55
C PRO A 68 -9.49 -7.86 3.62
N PRO A 69 -9.02 -8.50 2.52
CA PRO A 69 -8.25 -7.78 1.51
C PRO A 69 -9.06 -6.54 1.15
N LEU A 70 -8.39 -5.38 1.14
CA LEU A 70 -8.99 -4.11 0.74
C LEU A 70 -9.78 -4.39 -0.52
N GLN A 71 -11.10 -4.24 -0.44
CA GLN A 71 -11.97 -4.49 -1.57
C GLN A 71 -11.45 -3.57 -2.68
N PRO A 72 -11.08 -4.11 -3.86
CA PRO A 72 -10.60 -3.26 -4.93
C PRO A 72 -11.65 -2.16 -5.14
N PRO A 73 -11.23 -0.89 -5.32
CA PRO A 73 -12.18 0.19 -5.51
C PRO A 73 -13.17 -0.23 -6.60
N PRO A 74 -14.47 0.05 -6.43
CA PRO A 74 -15.47 -0.30 -7.43
C PRO A 74 -14.98 0.19 -8.80
N PRO A 75 -15.18 -0.58 -9.87
CA PRO A 75 -14.76 -0.17 -11.21
C PRO A 75 -15.25 1.26 -11.46
N PRO A 76 -14.40 2.13 -12.03
CA PRO A 76 -14.79 3.51 -12.27
C PRO A 76 -16.12 3.51 -13.03
N ALA A 77 -17.08 4.28 -12.52
CA ALA A 77 -18.35 4.48 -13.20
C ALA A 77 -18.06 4.85 -14.67
N PRO A 78 -18.85 4.34 -15.64
CA PRO A 78 -18.63 4.67 -17.06
C PRO A 78 -18.46 6.18 -17.19
N ALA A 79 -17.30 6.58 -17.73
CA ALA A 79 -16.94 7.98 -17.85
C ALA A 79 -18.06 8.67 -18.63
N GLU A 80 -18.71 9.65 -18.00
CA GLU A 80 -19.62 10.53 -18.72
C GLU A 80 -18.82 11.18 -19.85
N PRO A 81 -19.37 11.23 -21.08
CA PRO A 81 -18.65 11.80 -22.20
C PRO A 81 -18.24 13.24 -21.84
N ALA A 82 -16.94 13.54 -21.97
CA ALA A 82 -16.35 14.83 -21.62
C ALA A 82 -17.02 16.02 -22.31
N PHE A 83 -17.71 15.78 -23.43
CA PHE A 83 -18.51 16.75 -24.13
C PHE A 83 -19.91 16.20 -24.42
N PRO A 84 -20.97 17.00 -24.19
CA PRO A 84 -22.32 16.63 -24.60
C PRO A 84 -22.36 16.45 -26.13
N PRO A 85 -23.15 15.49 -26.66
CA PRO A 85 -23.24 15.24 -28.10
C PRO A 85 -23.67 16.49 -28.89
N ALA A 86 -24.51 17.33 -28.30
CA ALA A 86 -24.92 18.62 -28.87
C ALA A 86 -23.75 19.60 -29.07
N PHE A 87 -22.69 19.51 -28.28
CA PHE A 87 -21.49 20.34 -28.43
C PHE A 87 -20.63 19.86 -29.61
N VAL A 88 -20.48 18.54 -29.78
CA VAL A 88 -19.77 17.94 -30.92
C VAL A 88 -20.46 18.30 -32.23
N GLU A 89 -21.79 18.24 -32.28
CA GLU A 89 -22.57 18.62 -33.48
C GLU A 89 -22.40 20.11 -33.84
N LYS A 90 -22.32 20.99 -32.84
CA LYS A 90 -22.07 22.42 -33.06
C LYS A 90 -20.66 22.68 -33.58
N LEU A 91 -19.65 21.98 -33.04
CA LEU A 91 -18.28 22.09 -33.53
C LEU A 91 -18.16 21.63 -34.98
N ALA A 92 -18.84 20.55 -35.37
CA ALA A 92 -18.88 20.08 -36.75
C ALA A 92 -19.44 21.17 -37.70
N LYS A 93 -20.55 21.82 -37.34
CA LYS A 93 -21.14 22.91 -38.15
C LYS A 93 -20.21 24.11 -38.31
N ILE A 94 -19.42 24.42 -37.29
CA ILE A 94 -18.42 25.50 -37.36
C ILE A 94 -17.31 25.11 -38.33
N ALA A 95 -16.82 23.86 -38.27
CA ALA A 95 -15.82 23.36 -39.21
C ALA A 95 -16.32 23.44 -40.66
N ASP A 96 -17.55 23.00 -40.94
CA ASP A 96 -18.17 23.10 -42.27
C ASP A 96 -18.24 24.55 -42.77
N HIS A 97 -18.54 25.49 -41.87
CA HIS A 97 -18.61 26.91 -42.22
C HIS A 97 -17.23 27.50 -42.54
N VAL A 98 -16.21 27.11 -41.78
CA VAL A 98 -14.82 27.53 -42.03
C VAL A 98 -14.32 26.99 -43.37
N GLU A 99 -14.63 25.73 -43.67
CA GLU A 99 -14.26 25.11 -44.95
C GLU A 99 -14.94 25.82 -46.13
N ASN A 100 -16.23 26.16 -46.01
CA ASN A 100 -16.95 26.92 -47.03
C ASN A 100 -16.37 28.35 -47.22
N LEU A 101 -15.99 29.03 -46.13
CA LEU A 101 -15.32 30.33 -46.23
C LEU A 101 -13.94 30.23 -46.91
N ALA A 102 -13.16 29.19 -46.60
CA ALA A 102 -11.87 28.95 -47.24
C ALA A 102 -12.05 28.72 -48.75
N GLN A 103 -13.02 27.89 -49.15
CA GLN A 103 -13.31 27.60 -50.55
C GLN A 103 -13.71 28.85 -51.33
N ARG A 104 -14.51 29.74 -50.72
CA ARG A 104 -14.86 31.04 -51.30
C ARG A 104 -13.68 32.00 -51.43
N LEU A 105 -12.69 31.92 -50.54
CA LEU A 105 -11.46 32.70 -50.64
C LEU A 105 -10.55 32.18 -51.75
N GLU A 106 -10.47 30.85 -51.92
CA GLU A 106 -9.72 30.22 -53.01
C GLU A 106 -10.34 30.51 -54.37
N ASP A 107 -11.66 30.37 -54.50
CA ASP A 107 -12.41 30.70 -55.73
C ASP A 107 -12.38 32.21 -56.05
N GLY A 108 -12.25 33.04 -55.02
CA GLY A 108 -12.25 34.50 -55.09
C GLY A 108 -10.87 35.12 -55.33
N SER A 109 -9.79 34.34 -55.37
CA SER A 109 -8.45 34.82 -55.68
C SER A 109 -8.19 34.68 -57.18
N PRO A 110 -8.25 35.77 -57.99
CA PRO A 110 -7.71 35.71 -59.33
C PRO A 110 -6.20 35.51 -59.22
N ASN A 111 -5.66 34.62 -60.04
CA ASN A 111 -4.22 34.57 -60.35
C ASN A 111 -3.69 36.01 -60.49
N ALA A 112 -2.83 36.43 -59.57
CA ALA A 112 -2.05 37.66 -59.63
C ALA A 112 -0.58 37.31 -59.44
#